data_AF-A0A914PW50-F1
#
_entry.id   AF-A0A914PW50-F1
#
_cell.length_a   1.000
_cell.length_b   1.000
_cell.length_c   1.000
_cell.angle_alpha   90.00
_cell.angle_beta   90.00
_cell.angle_gamma   90.00
#
_symmetry.space_group_name_H-M   'P 1'
#
loop_
_entity.id
_entity.type
_entity.pdbx_description
1 polymer ?
#
loop_
_entity_poly.entity_id
_entity_poly.type
_entity_poly.pdbx_seq_one_letter_code
_entity_poly.pdbx_strand_id
1 'polypeptide(L)'
;MAVLDTLMSNSKIARATHRIYAYRTYVTKNGKNLPLNDCADDGETGAGIKLQHLLQIMKIDNVMLVVTRWYGGVHLGADRFRHIQNKARQAITESGFWK
;
A
#
# COMPACT_ATOMS: atom_id res chain seq x y z
N MET A 1 -12.58 -7.32 0.26
CA MET A 1 -11.21 -7.83 0.07
C MET A 1 -10.75 -8.27 1.44
N ALA A 2 -10.65 -9.58 1.73
CA ALA A 2 -10.63 -10.10 3.11
C ALA A 2 -9.58 -9.47 4.04
N VAL A 3 -8.40 -9.12 3.51
CA VAL A 3 -7.34 -8.41 4.26
C VAL A 3 -7.78 -7.02 4.69
N LEU A 4 -8.36 -6.22 3.79
CA LEU A 4 -8.86 -4.89 4.12
C LEU A 4 -10.01 -4.98 5.12
N ASP A 5 -10.91 -5.94 4.94
CA ASP A 5 -12.05 -6.14 5.85
C ASP A 5 -11.55 -6.47 7.27
N THR A 6 -10.50 -7.30 7.37
CA THR A 6 -9.83 -7.60 8.65
C THR A 6 -9.17 -6.34 9.24
N LEU A 7 -8.43 -5.56 8.45
CA LEU A 7 -7.81 -4.32 8.92
C LEU A 7 -8.84 -3.29 9.40
N MET A 8 -10.01 -3.24 8.76
CA MET A 8 -11.12 -2.38 9.12
C MET A 8 -11.81 -2.78 10.44
N SER A 9 -11.60 -4.01 10.92
CA SER A 9 -12.05 -4.39 12.28
C SER A 9 -11.28 -3.63 13.38
N ASN A 10 -10.07 -3.13 13.07
CA ASN A 10 -9.32 -2.28 13.97
C ASN A 10 -9.84 -0.84 13.91
N SER A 11 -10.43 -0.37 15.00
CA SER A 11 -11.04 0.97 15.09
C SER A 11 -10.09 2.12 14.78
N LYS A 12 -8.77 1.96 15.02
CA LYS A 12 -7.78 2.99 14.69
C LYS A 12 -7.62 3.13 13.18
N ILE A 13 -7.52 2.02 12.48
CA ILE A 13 -7.40 1.96 11.00
C ILE A 13 -8.70 2.38 10.36
N ALA A 14 -9.84 1.94 10.90
CA ALA A 14 -11.16 2.28 10.37
C ALA A 14 -11.45 3.79 10.37
N ARG A 15 -10.86 4.53 11.32
CA ARG A 15 -10.98 5.99 11.45
C ARG A 15 -9.93 6.77 10.64
N ALA A 16 -9.06 6.09 9.89
CA ALA A 16 -8.13 6.77 9.00
C ALA A 16 -8.90 7.54 7.92
N THR A 17 -8.40 8.73 7.58
CA THR A 17 -8.99 9.55 6.51
C THR A 17 -8.80 8.90 5.15
N HIS A 18 -7.63 8.27 4.94
CA HIS A 18 -7.28 7.57 3.71
C HIS A 18 -6.57 6.26 4.03
N ARG A 19 -6.88 5.19 3.29
CA ARG A 19 -6.31 3.83 3.36
C ARG A 19 -5.81 3.43 1.98
N ILE A 20 -4.62 3.89 1.66
CA ILE A 20 -3.97 3.70 0.38
C ILE A 20 -3.39 2.29 0.35
N TYR A 21 -3.58 1.54 -0.74
CA TYR A 21 -2.94 0.24 -0.86
C TYR A 21 -2.39 -0.03 -2.25
N ALA A 22 -1.42 -0.95 -2.30
CA ALA A 22 -0.98 -1.60 -3.51
C ALA A 22 -0.59 -3.04 -3.18
N TYR A 23 -0.77 -3.95 -4.13
CA TYR A 23 -0.27 -5.30 -3.99
C TYR A 23 0.34 -5.81 -5.28
N ARG A 24 1.25 -6.77 -5.14
CA ARG A 24 1.86 -7.50 -6.24
C ARG A 24 1.94 -8.97 -5.84
N THR A 25 1.31 -9.83 -6.62
CA THR A 25 1.31 -11.28 -6.42
C THR A 25 1.28 -11.98 -7.77
N TYR A 26 1.21 -13.30 -7.76
CA TYR A 26 1.05 -14.13 -8.95
C TYR A 26 -0.10 -15.09 -8.75
N VAL A 27 -0.80 -15.35 -9.85
CA VAL A 27 -1.81 -16.40 -9.91
C VAL A 27 -1.33 -17.45 -10.88
N THR A 28 -1.34 -18.72 -10.45
CA THR A 28 -1.02 -19.84 -11.32
C THR A 28 -2.24 -20.18 -12.17
N LYS A 29 -2.13 -20.03 -13.50
CA LYS A 29 -3.15 -20.44 -14.46
C LYS A 29 -2.51 -21.34 -15.51
N ASN A 30 -3.05 -22.53 -15.71
CA ASN A 30 -2.53 -23.53 -16.65
C ASN A 30 -1.02 -23.81 -16.47
N GLY A 31 -0.56 -23.94 -15.22
CA GLY A 31 0.86 -24.19 -14.90
C GLY A 31 1.80 -22.99 -15.09
N LYS A 32 1.29 -21.81 -15.44
CA LYS A 32 2.08 -20.58 -15.58
C LYS A 32 1.72 -19.57 -14.50
N ASN A 33 2.72 -18.93 -13.90
CA ASN A 33 2.53 -17.84 -12.96
C ASN A 33 2.31 -16.53 -13.72
N LEU A 34 1.12 -15.96 -13.61
CA LEU A 34 0.76 -14.68 -14.19
C LEU A 34 0.78 -13.59 -13.11
N PRO A 35 1.40 -12.43 -13.36
CA PRO A 35 1.40 -11.34 -12.39
C PRO A 35 -0.02 -10.82 -12.19
N LEU A 36 -0.40 -10.61 -10.93
CA LEU A 36 -1.61 -9.92 -10.53
C LEU A 36 -1.20 -8.79 -9.60
N ASN A 37 -1.48 -7.56 -10.01
CA ASN A 37 -1.20 -6.37 -9.22
C ASN A 37 -2.35 -5.39 -9.37
N ASP A 38 -2.60 -4.62 -8.32
CA ASP A 38 -3.60 -3.54 -8.31
C ASP A 38 -3.26 -2.55 -7.19
N CYS A 39 -3.89 -1.38 -7.22
CA CYS A 39 -3.72 -0.35 -6.21
C CYS A 39 -4.97 0.53 -6.07
N ALA A 40 -5.11 1.18 -4.92
CA ALA A 40 -6.14 2.19 -4.69
C ALA A 40 -5.60 3.36 -3.88
N ASP A 41 -6.09 4.55 -4.24
CA ASP A 41 -5.70 5.82 -3.65
C ASP A 41 -6.50 6.19 -2.39
N ASP A 42 -7.74 5.70 -2.25
CA ASP A 42 -8.70 6.10 -1.20
C ASP A 42 -8.77 7.61 -0.96
N GLY A 43 -8.83 8.41 -2.05
CA GLY A 43 -8.85 9.88 -2.00
C GLY A 43 -7.47 10.57 -2.04
N GLU A 44 -6.37 9.84 -1.90
CA GLU A 44 -5.01 10.34 -2.09
C GLU A 44 -4.54 10.14 -3.53
N THR A 45 -5.12 10.92 -4.45
CA THR A 45 -4.89 10.75 -5.89
C THR A 45 -3.40 10.63 -6.25
N GLY A 46 -3.03 9.52 -6.87
CA GLY A 46 -1.67 9.20 -7.30
C GLY A 46 -0.78 8.54 -6.23
N ALA A 47 -1.28 8.25 -5.03
CA ALA A 47 -0.50 7.58 -3.99
C ALA A 47 -0.42 6.06 -4.18
N GLY A 48 -1.50 5.41 -4.58
CA GLY A 48 -1.59 3.97 -4.84
C GLY A 48 -0.62 3.53 -5.93
N ILE A 49 -0.58 4.24 -7.06
CA ILE A 49 0.37 3.95 -8.15
C ILE A 49 1.82 4.13 -7.70
N LYS A 50 2.10 5.10 -6.82
CA LYS A 50 3.42 5.31 -6.22
C LYS A 50 3.81 4.14 -5.31
N LEU A 51 2.87 3.59 -4.53
CA LEU A 51 3.11 2.39 -3.72
C LEU A 51 3.33 1.15 -4.60
N GLN A 52 2.54 0.99 -5.66
CA GLN A 52 2.71 -0.11 -6.61
C GLN A 52 4.08 -0.06 -7.28
N HIS A 53 4.49 1.13 -7.73
CA HIS A 53 5.83 1.34 -8.29
C HIS A 53 6.94 1.04 -7.27
N LEU A 54 6.76 1.40 -6.00
CA LEU A 54 7.70 1.07 -4.92
C LEU A 54 7.89 -0.46 -4.79
N LEU A 55 6.79 -1.23 -4.79
CA LEU A 55 6.86 -2.70 -4.74
C LEU A 55 7.58 -3.27 -5.97
N GLN A 56 7.39 -2.68 -7.15
CA GLN A 56 8.08 -3.11 -8.38
C GLN A 56 9.59 -2.85 -8.32
N ILE A 57 10.02 -1.63 -7.97
CA ILE A 57 11.45 -1.29 -7.93
C ILE A 57 12.19 -2.03 -6.82
N MET A 58 11.51 -2.30 -5.70
CA MET A 58 12.02 -3.11 -4.60
C MET A 58 11.78 -4.61 -4.82
N LYS A 59 11.30 -5.04 -6.00
CA LYS A 59 11.05 -6.46 -6.33
C LYS A 59 10.33 -7.24 -5.22
N ILE A 60 9.40 -6.56 -4.53
CA ILE A 60 8.60 -7.17 -3.48
C ILE A 60 7.43 -7.88 -4.16
N ASP A 61 7.34 -9.18 -3.91
CA ASP A 61 6.38 -10.08 -4.53
C ASP A 61 5.59 -10.82 -3.45
N ASN A 62 4.33 -11.14 -3.76
CA ASN A 62 3.37 -11.78 -2.85
C ASN A 62 3.12 -10.98 -1.56
N VAL A 63 3.09 -9.65 -1.68
CA VAL A 63 2.85 -8.73 -0.57
C VAL A 63 1.77 -7.72 -0.94
N MET A 64 0.91 -7.42 0.02
CA MET A 64 0.01 -6.26 0.00
C MET A 64 0.53 -5.22 0.99
N LEU A 65 0.74 -4.01 0.49
CA LEU A 65 1.17 -2.87 1.27
C LEU A 65 -0.01 -1.92 1.48
N VAL A 66 -0.28 -1.56 2.74
CA VAL A 66 -1.34 -0.62 3.12
C VAL A 66 -0.73 0.51 3.93
N VAL A 67 -0.99 1.75 3.51
CA VAL A 67 -0.59 2.96 4.23
C VAL A 67 -1.85 3.73 4.62
N THR A 68 -2.02 3.94 5.92
CA THR A 68 -3.09 4.78 6.46
C THR A 68 -2.61 6.19 6.73
N ARG A 69 -3.46 7.16 6.41
CA ARG A 69 -3.22 8.59 6.69
C ARG A 69 -4.42 9.18 7.42
N TRP A 70 -4.14 9.97 8.45
CA TRP A 70 -5.12 10.81 9.14
C TRP A 70 -4.89 12.28 8.77
N TYR A 71 -5.98 12.99 8.44
CA TYR A 71 -5.93 14.44 8.26
C TYR A 71 -5.86 15.12 9.63
N GLY A 72 -4.76 15.83 9.89
CA GLY A 72 -4.50 16.52 11.15
C GLY A 72 -4.84 18.01 11.15
N GLY A 73 -5.60 18.52 10.17
CA GLY A 73 -5.96 19.93 10.07
C GLY A 73 -5.00 20.79 9.22
N VAL A 74 -3.92 20.21 8.70
CA VAL A 74 -2.95 20.92 7.83
C VAL A 74 -2.90 20.27 6.44
N HIS A 75 -3.07 21.10 5.41
CA HIS A 75 -2.92 20.68 4.02
C HIS A 75 -1.43 20.59 3.64
N LEU A 76 -0.89 19.37 3.62
CA LEU A 76 0.51 19.11 3.28
C LEU A 76 0.85 19.28 1.79
N GLY A 77 -0.13 19.56 0.92
CA GLY A 77 0.11 19.66 -0.52
C GLY A 77 0.84 18.43 -1.08
N ALA A 78 1.86 18.65 -1.91
CA ALA A 78 2.66 17.56 -2.50
C ALA A 78 3.54 16.80 -1.47
N ASP A 79 3.83 17.41 -0.31
CA ASP A 79 4.71 16.81 0.71
C ASP A 79 4.12 15.52 1.32
N ARG A 80 2.79 15.39 1.32
CA ARG A 80 2.10 14.17 1.77
C ARG A 80 2.64 12.90 1.08
N PHE A 81 3.00 12.98 -0.20
CA PHE A 81 3.51 11.83 -0.95
C PHE A 81 4.87 11.39 -0.43
N ARG A 82 5.73 12.31 0.01
CA ARG A 82 7.01 12.00 0.64
C ARG A 82 6.79 11.21 1.92
N HIS A 83 5.87 11.65 2.78
CA HIS A 83 5.53 10.93 4.01
C HIS A 83 4.97 9.52 3.74
N ILE A 84 4.04 9.41 2.79
CA ILE A 84 3.44 8.13 2.39
C ILE A 84 4.52 7.17 1.89
N GLN A 85 5.38 7.61 0.98
CA GLN A 85 6.45 6.77 0.43
C GLN A 85 7.51 6.39 1.47
N ASN A 86 7.89 7.32 2.35
CA ASN A 86 8.86 7.03 3.42
C ASN A 86 8.30 5.99 4.40
N LYS A 87 7.03 6.10 4.78
CA LYS A 87 6.38 5.11 5.66
C LYS A 87 6.20 3.76 4.98
N ALA A 88 5.84 3.76 3.70
CA ALA A 88 5.77 2.55 2.88
C ALA A 88 7.12 1.82 2.84
N ARG A 89 8.21 2.55 2.55
CA ARG A 89 9.57 1.98 2.52
C ARG A 89 10.00 1.46 3.88
N GLN A 90 9.75 2.22 4.95
CA GLN A 90 10.06 1.80 6.32
C GLN A 90 9.36 0.48 6.66
N ALA A 91 8.06 0.36 6.38
CA ALA A 91 7.30 -0.85 6.65
C ALA A 91 7.85 -2.07 5.88
N ILE A 92 8.25 -1.89 4.61
CA ILE A 92 8.88 -2.95 3.82
C ILE A 92 10.21 -3.38 4.45
N THR A 93 11.07 -2.44 4.82
CA THR A 93 12.38 -2.77 5.45
C THR A 93 12.20 -3.49 6.79
N GLU A 94 11.26 -3.06 7.63
CA GLU A 94 11.00 -3.65 8.94
C GLU A 94 10.31 -5.02 8.86
N SER A 95 9.57 -5.29 7.78
CA SER A 95 8.85 -6.56 7.59
C SER A 95 9.75 -7.76 7.26
N GLY A 96 11.02 -7.53 6.91
CA GLY A 96 11.94 -8.59 6.46
C GLY A 96 11.68 -9.13 5.05
N PHE A 97 10.72 -8.56 4.31
CA PHE A 97 10.48 -8.89 2.90
C PHE A 97 11.55 -8.31 1.95
N TRP A 98 12.34 -7.35 2.43
CA TRP A 98 13.45 -6.75 1.72
C TRP A 98 14.78 -7.21 2.32
N LYS A 99 15.61 -7.87 1.51
CA LYS A 99 16.95 -8.36 1.86
C LYS A 99 18.00 -7.63 1.04
#